data_AF-A0A3D4IHG8-F1
#
_entry.id   AF-A0A3D4IHG8-F1
#
_cell.length_a   1.000
_cell.length_b   1.000
_cell.length_c   1.000
_cell.angle_alpha   90.00
_cell.angle_beta   90.00
_cell.angle_gamma   90.00
#
_symmetry.space_group_name_H-M   'P 1'
#
loop_
_entity.id
_entity.type
_entity.pdbx_description
1 polymer ?
#
loop_
_entity_poly.entity_id
_entity_poly.type
_entity_poly.pdbx_seq_one_letter_code
_entity_poly.pdbx_strand_id
1 'polypeptide(L)'
;AYARQFAAERSRIKKHGAARIRMDLMKKGIRREVIEEALQKMLKPDEALEAARALARKQWRKMMREPDKQKRRKRLFDFLIRRGYDAHIAGKILREGPPEGEEPNT
;
A
#
# COMPACT_ATOMS: atom_id res chain seq x y z
N ALA A 1 -10.65 18.04 10.54
CA ALA A 1 -11.17 16.78 11.13
C ALA A 1 -10.03 15.79 11.34
N TYR A 2 -9.86 15.29 12.58
CA TYR A 2 -8.75 14.44 13.01
C TYR A 2 -8.55 13.17 12.16
N ALA A 3 -9.62 12.44 11.83
CA ALA A 3 -9.55 11.20 11.06
C ALA A 3 -8.93 11.38 9.66
N ARG A 4 -9.23 12.50 8.98
CA ARG A 4 -8.68 12.81 7.66
C ARG A 4 -7.19 13.14 7.73
N GLN A 5 -6.77 13.98 8.68
CA GLN A 5 -5.35 14.29 8.87
C GLN A 5 -4.55 13.03 9.22
N PHE A 6 -5.10 12.19 10.10
CA PHE A 6 -4.46 10.93 10.47
C PHE A 6 -4.34 9.97 9.27
N ALA A 7 -5.41 9.81 8.48
CA ALA A 7 -5.35 9.01 7.27
C ALA A 7 -4.32 9.55 6.25
N ALA A 8 -4.21 10.87 6.12
CA ALA A 8 -3.26 11.52 5.21
C ALA A 8 -1.82 11.28 5.62
N GLU A 9 -1.55 11.42 6.90
CA GLU A 9 -0.23 11.16 7.45
C GLU A 9 0.18 9.70 7.26
N ARG A 10 -0.72 8.74 7.59
CA ARG A 10 -0.43 7.30 7.46
C ARG A 10 -0.28 6.86 6.01
N SER A 11 -1.08 7.41 5.11
CA SER A 11 -0.94 7.17 3.67
C SER A 11 0.36 7.77 3.13
N ARG A 12 0.64 9.05 3.41
CA ARG A 12 1.79 9.76 2.83
C ARG A 12 3.13 9.30 3.41
N ILE A 13 3.26 9.31 4.73
CA ILE A 13 4.51 9.05 5.44
C ILE A 13 4.74 7.55 5.53
N LYS A 14 3.73 6.82 5.99
CA LYS A 14 3.88 5.39 6.22
C LYS A 14 3.49 4.58 4.99
N LYS A 15 2.83 5.10 3.94
CA LYS A 15 2.37 4.29 2.77
C LYS A 15 1.42 3.15 3.19
N HIS A 16 0.58 3.40 4.21
CA HIS A 16 -0.45 2.44 4.64
C HIS A 16 -1.57 2.42 3.59
N GLY A 17 -2.04 1.23 3.24
CA GLY A 17 -3.27 1.08 2.46
C GLY A 17 -4.52 1.29 3.33
N ALA A 18 -5.66 1.45 2.67
CA ALA A 18 -6.93 1.80 3.29
C ALA A 18 -7.31 0.91 4.48
N ALA A 19 -7.13 -0.41 4.36
CA ALA A 19 -7.51 -1.36 5.41
C ALA A 19 -6.67 -1.18 6.68
N ARG A 20 -5.38 -0.85 6.54
CA ARG A 20 -4.51 -0.61 7.69
C ARG A 20 -4.84 0.70 8.37
N ILE A 21 -5.13 1.76 7.60
CA ILE A 21 -5.56 3.06 8.12
C ILE A 21 -6.90 2.91 8.87
N ARG A 22 -7.85 2.17 8.29
CA ARG A 22 -9.13 1.84 8.93
C ARG A 22 -8.93 1.21 10.29
N MET A 23 -8.10 0.16 10.37
CA MET A 23 -7.81 -0.51 11.63
C MET A 23 -7.14 0.42 12.65
N ASP A 24 -6.19 1.26 12.21
CA ASP A 24 -5.51 2.22 13.08
C ASP A 24 -6.49 3.26 13.66
N LEU A 25 -7.46 3.73 12.86
CA LEU A 25 -8.52 4.65 13.31
C LEU A 25 -9.55 3.98 14.22
N MET A 26 -9.93 2.73 13.94
CA MET A 26 -10.83 1.94 14.80
C MET A 26 -10.21 1.71 16.18
N LYS A 27 -8.91 1.40 16.24
CA LYS A 27 -8.17 1.27 17.52
C LYS A 27 -8.14 2.55 18.34
N LYS A 28 -8.37 3.70 17.70
CA LYS A 28 -8.49 5.01 18.36
C LYS A 28 -9.92 5.33 18.80
N GLY A 29 -10.87 4.41 18.64
CA GLY A 29 -12.27 4.59 19.03
C GLY A 29 -13.07 5.48 18.08
N ILE A 30 -12.59 5.73 16.86
CA ILE A 30 -13.31 6.56 15.89
C ILE A 30 -14.43 5.73 15.26
N ARG A 31 -15.63 6.31 15.20
CA ARG A 31 -16.82 5.66 14.62
C ARG A 31 -16.60 5.29 13.15
N ARG A 32 -17.14 4.15 12.75
CA ARG A 32 -16.94 3.57 11.41
C ARG A 32 -17.37 4.52 10.30
N GLU A 33 -18.48 5.23 10.46
CA GLU A 33 -18.99 6.14 9.42
C GLU A 33 -18.01 7.28 9.14
N VAL A 34 -17.40 7.84 10.20
CA VAL A 34 -16.38 8.89 10.10
C VAL A 34 -15.11 8.37 9.43
N ILE A 35 -14.76 7.11 9.68
CA ILE A 35 -13.61 6.47 9.05
C ILE A 35 -13.85 6.28 7.55
N GLU A 36 -14.99 5.73 7.16
CA GLU A 36 -15.30 5.50 5.73
C GLU A 36 -15.38 6.83 4.97
N GLU A 37 -16.02 7.85 5.55
CA GLU A 37 -16.05 9.19 4.94
C GLU A 37 -14.65 9.78 4.79
N ALA A 38 -13.80 9.62 5.80
CA ALA A 38 -12.42 10.08 5.75
C ALA A 38 -11.62 9.34 4.68
N LEU A 39 -11.74 8.01 4.59
CA LEU A 39 -11.03 7.19 3.60
C LEU A 39 -11.51 7.48 2.18
N GLN A 40 -12.82 7.59 1.93
CA GLN A 40 -13.37 7.90 0.61
C GLN A 40 -12.90 9.25 0.07
N LYS A 41 -12.83 10.28 0.93
CA LYS A 41 -12.38 11.62 0.53
C LYS A 41 -10.88 11.70 0.27
N MET A 42 -10.12 10.71 0.72
CA MET A 42 -8.66 10.74 0.72
C MET A 42 -8.01 9.78 -0.26
N LEU A 43 -8.56 8.58 -0.40
CA LEU A 43 -7.99 7.52 -1.21
C LEU A 43 -8.59 7.60 -2.61
N LYS A 44 -7.96 8.40 -3.47
CA LYS A 44 -8.16 8.23 -4.91
C LYS A 44 -7.55 6.88 -5.32
N PRO A 45 -8.26 6.04 -6.08
CA PRO A 45 -7.76 4.73 -6.50
C PRO A 45 -6.37 4.78 -7.14
N ASP A 46 -6.11 5.82 -7.95
CA ASP A 46 -4.84 5.99 -8.65
C ASP A 46 -3.67 6.32 -7.70
N GLU A 47 -3.90 7.17 -6.69
CA GLU A 47 -2.88 7.51 -5.69
C GLU A 47 -2.51 6.30 -4.82
N ALA A 48 -3.49 5.46 -4.49
CA ALA A 48 -3.27 4.24 -3.73
C ALA A 48 -2.41 3.24 -4.52
N LEU A 49 -2.69 3.09 -5.81
CA LEU A 49 -1.93 2.24 -6.72
C LEU A 49 -0.48 2.72 -6.86
N GLU A 50 -0.25 4.02 -7.08
CA GLU A 50 1.11 4.57 -7.18
C GLU A 50 1.93 4.41 -5.89
N ALA A 51 1.31 4.66 -4.74
CA ALA A 51 1.96 4.43 -3.45
C ALA A 51 2.35 2.95 -3.26
N ALA A 52 1.47 2.03 -3.66
CA ALA A 52 1.72 0.59 -3.61
C ALA A 52 2.83 0.18 -4.59
N ARG A 53 2.85 0.73 -5.81
CA ARG A 53 3.92 0.51 -6.81
C ARG A 53 5.29 0.93 -6.27
N ALA A 54 5.39 2.13 -5.68
CA ALA A 54 6.65 2.61 -5.11
C ALA A 54 7.17 1.71 -3.98
N LEU A 55 6.28 1.20 -3.13
CA LEU A 55 6.63 0.21 -2.09
C LEU A 55 7.06 -1.12 -2.71
N ALA A 56 6.34 -1.60 -3.71
CA ALA A 56 6.63 -2.84 -4.39
C ALA A 56 8.01 -2.82 -5.04
N ARG A 57 8.39 -1.72 -5.71
CA ARG A 57 9.74 -1.53 -6.27
C ARG A 57 10.84 -1.67 -5.22
N LYS A 58 10.67 -1.01 -4.07
CA LYS A 58 11.64 -1.07 -2.96
C LYS A 58 11.74 -2.48 -2.38
N GLN A 59 10.59 -3.14 -2.19
CA GLN A 59 10.56 -4.48 -1.60
C GLN A 59 11.09 -5.54 -2.56
N TRP A 60 10.78 -5.43 -3.85
CA TRP A 60 11.28 -6.33 -4.88
C TRP A 60 12.80 -6.31 -4.95
N ARG A 61 13.43 -5.12 -4.98
CA ARG A 61 14.90 -4.97 -4.96
C ARG A 61 15.55 -5.67 -3.75
N LYS A 62 14.95 -5.56 -2.57
CA LYS A 62 15.44 -6.26 -1.35
C LYS A 62 15.36 -7.78 -1.46
N MET A 63 14.46 -8.30 -2.28
CA MET A 63 14.23 -9.72 -2.47
C MET A 63 15.02 -10.30 -3.64
N MET A 64 15.89 -9.55 -4.34
CA MET A 64 16.67 -10.07 -5.47
C MET A 64 17.55 -11.28 -5.13
N ARG A 65 17.90 -11.47 -3.85
CA ARG A 65 18.67 -12.63 -3.37
C ARG A 65 17.87 -13.94 -3.38
N GLU A 66 16.54 -13.88 -3.50
CA GLU A 66 15.69 -15.06 -3.67
C GLU A 66 15.62 -15.42 -5.16
N PRO A 67 16.20 -16.55 -5.59
CA PRO A 67 16.24 -16.91 -7.01
C PRO A 67 14.84 -17.25 -7.55
N ASP A 68 13.99 -17.83 -6.70
CA ASP A 68 12.64 -18.26 -7.08
C ASP A 68 11.71 -17.04 -7.28
N LYS A 69 11.38 -16.77 -8.54
CA LYS A 69 10.49 -15.67 -8.94
C LYS A 69 9.08 -15.84 -8.35
N GLN A 70 8.56 -17.06 -8.23
CA GLN A 70 7.22 -17.32 -7.69
C GLN A 70 7.19 -17.05 -6.19
N LYS A 71 8.22 -17.48 -5.44
CA LYS A 71 8.37 -17.13 -4.01
C LYS A 71 8.48 -15.62 -3.81
N ARG A 72 9.24 -14.91 -4.65
CA ARG A 72 9.30 -13.43 -4.60
C ARG A 72 7.94 -12.78 -4.83
N ARG A 73 7.20 -13.22 -5.85
CA ARG A 73 5.85 -12.71 -6.15
C ARG A 73 4.89 -12.93 -4.99
N LYS A 74 4.89 -14.14 -4.38
CA LYS A 74 4.09 -14.45 -3.20
C LYS A 74 4.46 -13.55 -2.01
N ARG A 75 5.76 -13.41 -1.70
CA ARG A 75 6.22 -12.54 -0.62
C ARG A 75 5.85 -11.08 -0.83
N LEU A 76 5.88 -10.60 -2.08
CA LEU A 76 5.46 -9.25 -2.44
C LEU A 76 3.94 -9.07 -2.26
N PHE A 77 3.13 -10.04 -2.68
CA PHE A 77 1.68 -10.05 -2.42
C PHE A 77 1.40 -9.93 -0.93
N ASP A 78 1.95 -10.86 -0.14
CA ASP A 78 1.75 -10.95 1.31
C ASP A 78 2.23 -9.68 2.03
N PHE A 79 3.26 -9.03 1.49
CA PHE A 79 3.74 -7.74 1.99
C PHE A 79 2.72 -6.61 1.77
N LEU A 80 2.15 -6.49 0.57
CA LEU A 80 1.17 -5.45 0.25
C LEU A 80 -0.14 -5.63 1.03
N ILE A 81 -0.61 -6.86 1.19
CA ILE A 81 -1.80 -7.18 2.00
C ILE A 81 -1.59 -6.77 3.46
N ARG A 82 -0.45 -7.13 4.07
CA ARG A 82 -0.12 -6.70 5.45
C ARG A 82 0.02 -5.19 5.59
N ARG A 83 0.29 -4.50 4.48
CA ARG A 83 0.30 -3.04 4.40
C ARG A 83 -1.07 -2.41 4.30
N GLY A 84 -2.12 -3.21 4.11
CA GLY A 84 -3.50 -2.77 4.02
C GLY A 84 -3.96 -2.41 2.62
N TYR A 85 -3.19 -2.76 1.58
CA TYR A 85 -3.68 -2.73 0.20
C TYR A 85 -4.57 -3.95 -0.04
N ASP A 86 -5.60 -3.77 -0.85
CA ASP A 86 -6.47 -4.88 -1.24
C ASP A 86 -5.78 -5.80 -2.27
N ALA A 87 -6.41 -6.96 -2.47
CA ALA A 87 -5.93 -7.97 -3.41
C ALA A 87 -5.98 -7.50 -4.87
N HIS A 88 -6.85 -6.54 -5.22
CA HIS A 88 -6.94 -6.01 -6.58
C HIS A 88 -5.69 -5.19 -6.91
N ILE A 89 -5.29 -4.26 -6.03
CA ILE A 89 -4.06 -3.47 -6.16
C ILE A 89 -2.84 -4.41 -6.17
N ALA A 90 -2.76 -5.33 -5.20
CA ALA A 90 -1.61 -6.24 -5.10
C ALA A 90 -1.50 -7.14 -6.34
N GLY A 91 -2.61 -7.67 -6.84
CA GLY A 91 -2.66 -8.46 -8.06
C GLY A 91 -2.31 -7.66 -9.32
N LYS A 92 -2.77 -6.41 -9.43
CA LYS A 92 -2.44 -5.51 -10.54
C LYS A 92 -0.93 -5.29 -10.64
N ILE A 93 -0.27 -4.97 -9.52
CA ILE A 93 1.19 -4.80 -9.46
C ILE A 93 1.94 -6.08 -9.88
N LEU A 94 1.45 -7.26 -9.47
CA LEU A 94 2.09 -8.53 -9.86
C LEU A 94 1.87 -8.94 -11.31
N ARG A 95 0.84 -8.40 -11.97
CA ARG A 95 0.57 -8.60 -13.41
C ARG A 95 1.38 -7.65 -14.28
N GLU A 96 1.53 -6.40 -13.85
CA GLU A 96 2.37 -5.37 -14.51
C GLU A 96 3.85 -5.77 -14.54
N GLY A 97 4.22 -6.78 -13.75
CA GLY A 97 5.60 -7.16 -13.53
C GLY A 97 6.21 -6.30 -12.41
N PRO A 98 7.23 -6.81 -11.72
CA PRO A 98 8.06 -5.92 -10.93
C PRO A 98 8.62 -4.86 -11.88
N PRO A 99 8.60 -3.56 -11.55
CA PRO A 99 9.20 -2.56 -12.42
C PRO A 99 10.69 -2.85 -12.54
N GLU A 100 11.07 -3.52 -13.62
CA GLU A 100 12.44 -3.69 -14.05
C GLU A 100 12.80 -2.37 -14.74
N GLY A 101 13.65 -1.57 -14.10
CA GLY A 101 14.16 -0.32 -14.68
C GLY A 101 13.36 0.92 -14.31
N GLU A 102 13.64 1.46 -13.13
CA GLU A 102 13.94 2.90 -13.01
C GLU A 102 15.10 2.95 -12.01
N GLU A 103 16.31 3.07 -12.56
CA GLU A 103 17.46 3.55 -11.81
C GLU A 103 17.07 4.88 -11.14
N PRO A 104 17.48 5.13 -9.88
CA PRO A 104 17.36 6.47 -9.35
C PRO A 104 18.19 7.38 -10.26
N ASN A 105 17.53 8.28 -10.98
CA ASN A 105 18.20 9.41 -11.59
C ASN A 105 18.95 10.14 -10.45
N THR A 106 20.24 10.36 -10.71
CA THR A 106 21.28 10.99 -9.89
C THR A 106 20.78 12.07 -8.94
#